data_AF-A0A9X4LGE0-F1
#
_entry.id   AF-A0A9X4LGE0-F1
#
_cell.length_a   1.000
_cell.length_b   1.000
_cell.length_c   1.000
_cell.angle_alpha   90.00
_cell.angle_beta   90.00
_cell.angle_gamma   90.00
#
_symmetry.space_group_name_H-M   'P 1'
#
loop_
_entity.id
_entity.type
_entity.pdbx_description
1 polymer ?
#
loop_
_entity_poly.entity_id
_entity_poly.type
_entity_poly.pdbx_seq_one_letter_code
_entity_poly.pdbx_strand_id
1 'polypeptide(L)'
;MSNDDLLGSTKNPYPVTVTAGVDGNNRPYFLYANPQGQAMRSPLVIPAAQPAYDSIRFTQTGDKSVLRLWAAVTHTLNGSSPVPQGDNLLLAPGNTVAITVNGGTWRGTVLVFEQLDASGVVVNLVPTPDPSTQNNG
;
A
#
# COMPACT_ATOMS: atom_id res chain seq x y z
N MET A 1 15.28 -14.62 7.69
CA MET A 1 14.74 -14.07 6.44
C MET A 1 14.84 -12.57 6.57
N SER A 2 15.73 -11.93 5.81
CA SER A 2 15.87 -10.47 5.82
C SER A 2 14.70 -9.87 5.03
N ASN A 3 14.36 -8.61 5.31
CA ASN A 3 13.29 -7.88 4.61
C ASN A 3 13.50 -7.81 3.09
N ASP A 4 14.73 -8.07 2.62
CA ASP A 4 15.09 -8.14 1.21
C ASP A 4 14.56 -9.38 0.50
N ASP A 5 14.32 -10.50 1.20
CA ASP A 5 13.87 -11.76 0.56
C ASP A 5 12.41 -11.67 0.05
N LEU A 6 11.55 -10.88 0.72
CA LEU A 6 10.17 -10.61 0.27
C LEU A 6 10.11 -9.53 -0.82
N LEU A 7 11.10 -8.63 -0.88
CA LEU A 7 11.26 -7.61 -1.93
C LEU A 7 12.03 -8.14 -3.15
N GLY A 8 12.70 -9.29 -3.02
CA GLY A 8 13.74 -9.81 -3.91
C GLY A 8 13.27 -10.21 -5.32
N SER A 9 11.98 -10.13 -5.62
CA SER A 9 11.44 -10.33 -6.98
C SER A 9 11.25 -9.03 -7.76
N THR A 10 11.30 -7.86 -7.11
CA THR A 10 11.08 -6.54 -7.75
C THR A 10 12.40 -5.84 -8.07
N LYS A 11 12.59 -5.46 -9.32
CA LYS A 11 13.81 -4.83 -9.86
C LYS A 11 13.60 -3.38 -10.28
N ASN A 12 12.38 -3.00 -10.67
CA ASN A 12 12.02 -1.66 -11.11
C ASN A 12 10.65 -1.23 -10.54
N PRO A 13 10.56 -0.94 -9.23
CA PRO A 13 9.32 -0.49 -8.61
C PRO A 13 8.99 0.96 -8.94
N TYR A 14 7.70 1.27 -9.13
CA TYR A 14 7.21 2.64 -9.06
C TYR A 14 7.05 3.06 -7.58
N PRO A 15 7.81 4.06 -7.09
CA PRO A 15 7.69 4.49 -5.70
C PRO A 15 6.43 5.35 -5.49
N VAL A 16 5.68 5.05 -4.43
CA VAL A 16 4.56 5.83 -3.93
C VAL A 16 4.79 6.09 -2.44
N THR A 17 4.73 7.34 -2.02
CA THR A 17 4.69 7.65 -0.60
C THR A 17 3.25 7.68 -0.12
N VAL A 18 3.01 7.17 1.08
CA VAL A 18 1.72 7.26 1.76
C VAL A 18 1.89 7.98 3.09
N THR A 19 1.02 8.94 3.39
CA THR A 19 0.87 9.53 4.71
C THR A 19 -0.49 9.14 5.24
N ALA A 20 -0.55 8.72 6.50
CA ALA A 20 -1.77 8.31 7.17
C ALA A 20 -1.91 9.06 8.48
N GLY A 21 -3.14 9.45 8.82
CA GLY A 21 -3.46 10.08 10.09
C GLY A 21 -4.96 10.05 10.35
N VAL A 22 -5.39 10.74 11.40
CA VAL A 22 -6.80 10.95 11.70
C VAL A 22 -7.14 12.44 11.62
N ASP A 23 -8.33 12.75 11.11
CA ASP A 23 -8.84 14.13 11.07
C ASP A 23 -9.37 14.57 12.45
N GLY A 24 -9.88 15.80 12.54
CA GLY A 24 -10.47 16.34 13.78
C GLY A 24 -11.71 15.58 14.30
N ASN A 25 -12.28 14.67 13.49
CA ASN A 25 -13.40 13.80 13.86
C ASN A 25 -12.94 12.35 14.11
N ASN A 26 -11.64 12.13 14.27
CA ASN A 26 -11.02 10.82 14.46
C ASN A 26 -11.26 9.84 13.28
N ARG A 27 -11.51 10.37 12.07
CA ARG A 27 -11.64 9.55 10.86
C ARG A 27 -10.28 9.39 10.20
N PRO A 28 -9.89 8.17 9.79
CA PRO A 28 -8.63 7.95 9.11
C PRO A 28 -8.62 8.63 7.74
N TYR A 29 -7.49 9.23 7.39
CA TYR A 29 -7.21 9.74 6.05
C TYR A 29 -5.91 9.16 5.51
N PHE A 30 -5.80 9.09 4.19
CA PHE A 30 -4.66 8.56 3.47
C PHE A 30 -4.34 9.49 2.30
N LEU A 31 -3.10 9.95 2.25
CA LEU A 31 -2.59 10.82 1.18
C LEU A 31 -1.48 10.09 0.45
N TYR A 32 -1.53 10.09 -0.88
CA TYR A 32 -0.56 9.44 -1.72
C TYR A 32 0.19 10.48 -2.54
N ALA A 33 1.48 10.28 -2.73
CA ALA A 33 2.27 11.09 -3.65
C ALA A 33 3.18 10.24 -4.53
N ASN A 34 3.40 10.74 -5.74
CA ASN A 34 4.29 10.14 -6.72
C ASN A 34 5.77 10.42 -6.37
N PRO A 35 6.74 9.90 -7.14
CA PRO A 35 8.17 10.13 -6.87
C PRO A 35 8.60 11.60 -6.88
N GLN A 36 7.83 12.47 -7.56
CA GLN A 36 8.05 13.91 -7.62
C GLN A 36 7.38 14.66 -6.46
N GLY A 37 6.74 13.96 -5.52
CA GLY A 37 6.01 14.55 -4.38
C GLY A 37 4.65 15.14 -4.75
N GLN A 38 4.15 14.87 -5.97
CA GLN A 38 2.84 15.36 -6.40
C GLN A 38 1.74 14.45 -5.88
N ALA A 39 0.67 15.05 -5.36
CA ALA A 39 -0.47 14.32 -4.83
C ALA A 39 -1.12 13.45 -5.92
N MET A 40 -1.39 12.19 -5.57
CA MET A 40 -2.10 11.22 -6.40
C MET A 40 -3.53 11.05 -5.87
N ARG A 41 -4.48 10.83 -6.77
CA ARG A 41 -5.89 10.53 -6.43
C ARG A 41 -6.17 9.07 -6.68
N SER A 42 -7.07 8.49 -5.88
CA SER A 42 -7.58 7.14 -6.12
C SER A 42 -8.54 7.15 -7.33
N PRO A 43 -8.45 6.17 -8.26
CA PRO A 43 -7.43 5.12 -8.32
C PRO A 43 -6.07 5.68 -8.76
N LEU A 44 -4.99 5.23 -8.09
CA LEU A 44 -3.61 5.62 -8.40
C LEU A 44 -3.24 5.06 -9.78
N VAL A 45 -2.96 5.97 -10.71
CA VAL A 45 -2.52 5.64 -12.06
C VAL A 45 -1.00 5.61 -12.08
N ILE A 46 -0.45 4.45 -12.43
CA ILE A 46 0.99 4.28 -12.61
C ILE A 46 1.34 4.62 -14.05
N PRO A 47 2.27 5.55 -14.31
CA PRO A 47 2.66 5.90 -15.66
C PRO A 47 3.43 4.74 -16.32
N ALA A 48 3.27 4.61 -17.64
CA ALA A 48 4.14 3.75 -18.43
C ALA A 48 5.59 4.25 -18.35
N ALA A 49 6.55 3.32 -18.33
CA ALA A 49 7.98 3.63 -18.27
C ALA A 49 8.78 2.67 -19.15
N GLN A 50 10.01 3.09 -19.50
CA GLN A 50 10.97 2.26 -20.22
C GLN A 50 12.30 2.26 -19.44
N PRO A 51 12.69 1.13 -18.80
CA PRO A 51 11.96 -0.13 -18.72
C PRO A 51 10.65 -0.02 -17.94
N ALA A 52 9.69 -0.90 -18.25
CA ALA A 52 8.41 -0.97 -17.56
C ALA A 52 8.61 -1.21 -16.06
N TYR A 53 7.74 -0.62 -15.24
CA TYR A 53 7.71 -0.91 -13.81
C TYR A 53 7.21 -2.34 -13.59
N ASP A 54 7.89 -3.09 -12.73
CA ASP A 54 7.50 -4.47 -12.40
C ASP A 54 6.67 -4.58 -11.12
N SER A 55 6.52 -3.48 -10.39
CA SER A 55 5.86 -3.41 -9.10
C SER A 55 5.50 -1.97 -8.71
N ILE A 56 4.63 -1.82 -7.71
CA ILE A 56 4.38 -0.56 -7.01
C ILE A 56 4.92 -0.71 -5.59
N ARG A 57 5.74 0.23 -5.13
CA ARG A 57 6.28 0.24 -3.76
C ARG A 57 5.67 1.37 -2.97
N PHE A 58 4.88 1.03 -1.95
CA PHE A 58 4.34 1.98 -0.99
C PHE A 58 5.27 2.12 0.20
N THR A 59 5.63 3.37 0.53
CA THR A 59 6.43 3.70 1.71
C THR A 59 5.68 4.69 2.58
N GLN A 60 5.40 4.33 3.84
CA GLN A 60 4.77 5.27 4.76
C GLN A 60 5.78 6.33 5.22
N THR A 61 5.38 7.59 5.07
CA THR A 61 6.10 8.79 5.50
C THR A 61 5.25 9.60 6.47
N GLY A 62 5.90 10.51 7.22
CA GLY A 62 5.24 11.31 8.25
C GLY A 62 5.12 10.58 9.60
N ASP A 63 4.19 11.05 10.44
CA ASP A 63 3.94 10.48 11.76
C ASP A 63 3.29 9.08 11.65
N LYS A 64 3.71 8.19 12.54
CA LYS A 64 3.30 6.78 12.62
C LYS A 64 2.80 6.41 14.01
N SER A 65 2.66 7.40 14.89
CA SER A 65 2.23 7.22 16.29
C SER A 65 0.77 6.82 16.41
N VAL A 66 -0.07 7.12 15.40
CA VAL A 66 -1.50 6.81 15.39
C VAL A 66 -1.87 5.74 14.37
N LEU A 67 -1.35 5.83 13.14
CA LEU A 67 -1.57 4.84 12.09
C LEU A 67 -0.22 4.37 11.57
N ARG A 68 0.03 3.06 11.63
CA ARG A 68 1.27 2.44 11.15
C ARG A 68 0.98 1.43 10.06
N LEU A 69 1.61 1.59 8.90
CA LEU A 69 1.44 0.68 7.77
C LEU A 69 1.91 -0.71 8.17
N TRP A 70 0.99 -1.68 8.06
CA TRP A 70 1.21 -3.04 8.50
C TRP A 70 1.29 -4.02 7.34
N ALA A 71 0.42 -3.85 6.36
CA ALA A 71 0.37 -4.75 5.21
C ALA A 71 -0.30 -4.13 3.98
N ALA A 72 -0.21 -4.84 2.86
CA ALA A 72 -1.06 -4.67 1.69
C ALA A 72 -1.83 -5.97 1.41
N VAL A 73 -3.06 -5.83 0.95
CA VAL A 73 -3.92 -6.94 0.49
C VAL A 73 -4.33 -6.67 -0.96
N THR A 74 -4.12 -7.65 -1.84
CA THR A 74 -4.47 -7.52 -3.26
C THR A 74 -5.80 -8.21 -3.58
N HIS A 75 -6.59 -7.60 -4.47
CA HIS A 75 -7.81 -8.21 -5.01
C HIS A 75 -7.47 -9.19 -6.13
N THR A 76 -7.91 -10.44 -6.00
CA THR A 76 -7.94 -11.38 -7.12
C THR A 76 -9.16 -11.12 -8.01
N LEU A 77 -9.03 -11.42 -9.30
CA LEU A 77 -9.86 -11.02 -10.45
C LEU A 77 -11.40 -11.20 -10.35
N ASN A 78 -11.94 -11.86 -9.33
CA ASN A 78 -13.35 -12.26 -9.27
C ASN A 78 -14.28 -11.29 -8.53
N GLY A 79 -13.84 -10.08 -8.20
CA GLY A 79 -14.70 -9.06 -7.58
C GLY A 79 -15.15 -9.38 -6.15
N SER A 80 -14.51 -10.36 -5.51
CA SER A 80 -14.67 -10.64 -4.09
C SER A 80 -14.01 -9.53 -3.25
N SER A 81 -14.60 -9.23 -2.10
CA SER A 81 -14.05 -8.33 -1.09
C SER A 81 -12.57 -8.67 -0.79
N PRO A 82 -11.74 -7.67 -0.39
CA PRO A 82 -10.39 -7.94 0.07
C PRO A 82 -10.52 -8.79 1.32
N VAL A 83 -10.25 -10.09 1.20
CA VAL A 83 -10.04 -10.94 2.35
C VAL A 83 -8.53 -11.11 2.46
N PRO A 84 -7.91 -10.81 3.62
CA PRO A 84 -6.54 -11.22 3.90
C PRO A 84 -6.48 -12.76 3.92
N GLN A 85 -6.49 -13.38 2.75
CA GLN A 85 -6.12 -14.76 2.58
C GLN A 85 -4.59 -14.78 2.56
N GLY A 86 -3.97 -15.77 3.22
CA GLY A 86 -2.52 -15.82 3.44
C GLY A 86 -1.67 -15.64 2.17
N ASP A 87 -2.23 -15.90 0.99
CA ASP A 87 -1.56 -15.77 -0.31
C ASP A 87 -1.60 -14.34 -0.91
N ASN A 88 -2.48 -13.45 -0.42
CA ASN A 88 -2.63 -12.07 -0.91
C ASN A 88 -2.18 -11.01 0.11
N LEU A 89 -1.69 -11.42 1.27
CA LEU A 89 -1.21 -10.54 2.33
C LEU A 89 0.31 -10.32 2.20
N LEU A 90 0.69 -9.07 1.95
CA LEU A 90 2.08 -8.65 1.89
C LEU A 90 2.39 -7.79 3.12
N LEU A 91 3.21 -8.31 4.02
CA LEU A 91 3.63 -7.55 5.20
C LEU A 91 4.45 -6.34 4.78
N ALA A 92 4.35 -5.26 5.57
CA ALA A 92 5.06 -4.00 5.34
C ALA A 92 6.21 -3.79 6.35
N PRO A 93 7.24 -4.66 6.38
CA PRO A 93 8.33 -4.49 7.31
C PRO A 93 9.02 -3.14 7.08
N GLY A 94 9.31 -2.40 8.16
CA GLY A 94 9.87 -1.06 8.05
C GLY A 94 8.90 -0.02 7.44
N ASN A 95 7.59 -0.30 7.44
CA ASN A 95 6.54 0.55 6.85
C ASN A 95 6.68 0.70 5.32
N THR A 96 7.20 -0.34 4.65
CA THR A 96 7.32 -0.39 3.20
C THR A 96 6.76 -1.71 2.70
N VAL A 97 5.96 -1.68 1.64
CA VAL A 97 5.42 -2.88 0.98
C VAL A 97 5.50 -2.71 -0.54
N ALA A 98 5.87 -3.77 -1.25
CA ALA A 98 5.91 -3.79 -2.71
C ALA A 98 4.92 -4.81 -3.25
N ILE A 99 4.13 -4.41 -4.24
CA ILE A 99 3.16 -5.27 -4.92
C ILE A 99 3.61 -5.48 -6.35
N THR A 100 3.87 -6.72 -6.72
CA THR A 100 4.32 -7.10 -8.06
C THR A 100 3.20 -6.93 -9.08
N VAL A 101 3.51 -6.20 -10.16
CA VAL A 101 2.61 -5.90 -11.27
C VAL A 101 2.69 -7.00 -12.35
N ASN A 102 3.79 -7.75 -12.43
CA ASN A 102 4.09 -8.74 -13.48
C ASN A 102 3.35 -10.11 -13.40
N GLY A 103 2.39 -10.29 -12.49
CA GLY A 103 1.75 -11.61 -12.25
C GLY A 103 0.29 -11.76 -12.71
N GLY A 104 -0.38 -10.69 -13.11
CA GLY A 104 -1.81 -10.72 -13.46
C GLY A 104 -2.48 -9.35 -13.41
N THR A 105 -3.72 -9.26 -13.91
CA THR A 105 -4.51 -8.04 -13.87
C THR A 105 -5.12 -7.86 -12.47
N TRP A 106 -4.46 -7.09 -11.60
CA TRP A 106 -4.98 -6.77 -10.27
C TRP A 106 -6.04 -5.67 -10.37
N ARG A 107 -7.19 -5.85 -9.70
CA ARG A 107 -8.25 -4.83 -9.66
C ARG A 107 -8.17 -3.88 -8.47
N GLY A 108 -7.08 -3.94 -7.69
CA GLY A 108 -6.84 -2.99 -6.62
C GLY A 108 -5.94 -3.53 -5.52
N THR A 109 -5.34 -2.59 -4.80
CA THR A 109 -4.61 -2.85 -3.56
C THR A 109 -5.29 -2.08 -2.43
N VAL A 110 -5.54 -2.78 -1.33
CA VAL A 110 -5.89 -2.18 -0.04
C VAL A 110 -4.65 -2.18 0.83
N LEU A 111 -4.25 -1.01 1.34
CA LEU A 111 -3.25 -0.94 2.40
C LEU A 111 -3.96 -1.08 3.75
N VAL A 112 -3.34 -1.80 4.67
CA VAL A 112 -3.86 -2.02 6.02
C VAL A 112 -2.90 -1.37 7.02
N PHE A 113 -3.46 -0.54 7.90
CA PHE A 113 -2.74 0.15 8.95
C PHE A 113 -3.15 -0.39 10.32
N GLU A 114 -2.18 -0.57 11.20
CA GLU A 114 -2.43 -0.69 12.64
C GLU A 114 -2.81 0.69 13.19
N GLN A 115 -3.92 0.76 13.90
CA GLN A 115 -4.24 1.91 14.74
C GLN A 115 -3.62 1.69 16.12
N LEU A 116 -2.84 2.67 16.56
CA LEU A 116 -2.14 2.65 17.83
C LEU A 116 -2.82 3.61 18.82
N ASP A 117 -2.87 3.22 20.09
CA ASP A 117 -3.18 4.14 21.17
C ASP A 117 -1.96 4.98 21.59
N ALA A 118 -2.14 5.88 22.57
CA ALA A 118 -1.06 6.74 23.06
C ALA A 118 0.12 5.97 23.71
N SER A 119 -0.08 4.70 24.07
CA SER A 119 0.96 3.81 24.59
C SER A 119 1.64 2.98 23.50
N GLY A 120 1.24 3.15 22.23
CA GLY A 120 1.75 2.39 21.09
C GLY A 120 1.17 0.98 20.97
N VAL A 121 0.08 0.68 21.68
CA VAL A 121 -0.61 -0.62 21.60
C VAL A 121 -1.55 -0.62 20.39
N VAL A 122 -1.53 -1.71 19.63
CA VAL A 122 -2.47 -1.91 18.51
C VAL A 122 -3.87 -2.11 19.06
N VAL A 123 -4.78 -1.19 18.71
CA VAL A 123 -6.19 -1.23 19.14
C VAL A 123 -7.16 -1.57 18.01
N ASN A 124 -6.73 -1.42 16.74
CA ASN A 124 -7.56 -1.73 15.58
C ASN A 124 -6.73 -1.95 14.30
N LEU A 125 -7.34 -2.51 13.27
CA LEU A 125 -6.82 -2.53 11.89
C LEU A 125 -7.70 -1.65 11.00
N VAL A 126 -7.07 -0.75 10.26
CA VAL A 126 -7.73 0.26 9.43
C VAL A 126 -7.33 0.05 7.97
N PRO A 127 -8.22 -0.47 7.11
CA PRO A 127 -7.97 -0.59 5.68
C PRO A 127 -8.21 0.75 4.95
N THR A 128 -7.46 0.98 3.87
CA THR A 128 -7.75 2.06 2.92
C THR A 128 -9.00 1.73 2.09
N PRO A 129 -9.77 2.74 1.61
CA PRO A 129 -10.87 2.49 0.67
C PRO A 129 -10.39 1.85 -0.64
N ASP A 130 -11.14 0.88 -1.16
CA ASP A 130 -10.82 0.07 -2.35
C ASP A 130 -11.54 0.54 -3.64
N PRO A 131 -10.96 0.43 -4.86
CA PRO A 131 -9.56 0.12 -5.18
C PRO A 131 -8.71 1.32 -5.60
N SER A 132 -7.47 1.31 -5.11
CA SER A 132 -6.51 2.41 -5.22
C SER A 132 -5.53 2.30 -6.38
N THR A 133 -5.63 1.37 -7.33
CA THR A 133 -4.65 1.27 -8.44
C THR A 133 -5.29 0.77 -9.74
N GLN A 134 -4.88 1.36 -10.88
CA GLN A 134 -5.12 0.83 -12.23
C GLN A 134 -3.81 0.84 -13.02
N ASN A 135 -3.39 -0.31 -13.53
CA ASN A 135 -2.28 -0.42 -14.47
C ASN A 135 -2.85 -0.43 -15.91
N ASN A 136 -2.47 0.54 -16.73
CA ASN A 136 -2.98 0.65 -18.11
C ASN A 136 -2.10 -0.07 -19.16
N GLY A 137 -1.07 -0.81 -18.74
CA GLY A 137 -0.15 -1.50 -19.64
C GLY A 137 1.13 -0.71 -19.86
#